data_AF-A0A7C4MK25-F1
#
_entry.id   AF-A0A7C4MK25-F1
#
_cell.length_a   1.000
_cell.length_b   1.000
_cell.length_c   1.000
_cell.angle_alpha   90.00
_cell.angle_beta   90.00
_cell.angle_gamma   90.00
#
_symmetry.space_group_name_H-M   'P 1'
#
loop_
_entity.id
_entity.type
_entity.pdbx_description
1 polymer ?
#
loop_
_entity_poly.entity_id
_entity_poly.type
_entity_poly.pdbx_seq_one_letter_code
_entity_poly.pdbx_strand_id
1 'polypeptide(L)' 'MIIGAKEAKMMQEEKLFTKTGDTINDFFGKDVIVVGIIKETNTSLDMMHIVEKNFFEKPITGVLV' A
#
# COMPACT_ATOMS: atom_id res chain seq x y z
N MET A 1 4.82 -3.91 2.45
CA MET A 1 4.11 -2.65 2.70
C MET A 1 3.18 -2.79 3.89
N ILE A 2 3.16 -1.81 4.79
CA ILE A 2 2.17 -1.67 5.85
C ILE A 2 1.20 -0.55 5.44
N ILE A 3 -0.09 -0.75 5.65
CA ILE A 3 -1.15 0.15 5.16
C ILE A 3 -1.93 0.72 6.35
N GLY A 4 -2.27 2.01 6.31
CA GLY A 4 -3.19 2.62 7.27
C GLY A 4 -4.59 2.01 7.22
N ALA A 5 -5.34 2.08 8.33
CA ALA A 5 -6.63 1.39 8.45
C ALA A 5 -7.67 1.81 7.40
N LYS A 6 -7.76 3.11 7.10
CA LYS A 6 -8.75 3.66 6.16
C LYS A 6 -8.35 3.39 4.72
N GLU A 7 -7.06 3.56 4.41
CA GLU A 7 -6.51 3.19 3.11
C GLU A 7 -6.70 1.69 2.81
N ALA A 8 -6.37 0.82 3.77
CA ALA A 8 -6.53 -0.62 3.62
C ALA A 8 -7.98 -1.00 3.33
N LYS A 9 -8.94 -0.35 4.00
CA LYS A 9 -10.37 -0.56 3.75
C LYS A 9 -10.76 -0.19 2.33
N MET A 10 -10.35 0.99 1.84
CA MET A 10 -10.64 1.42 0.46
C MET A 10 -10.02 0.48 -0.57
N MET A 11 -8.75 0.12 -0.41
CA MET A 11 -8.06 -0.82 -1.30
C MET A 11 -8.71 -2.21 -1.31
N GLN A 12 -9.26 -2.67 -0.18
CA GLN A 12 -10.04 -3.92 -0.11
C GLN A 12 -11.39 -3.79 -0.81
N GLU A 13 -12.07 -2.65 -0.67
CA GLU A 13 -13.32 -2.35 -1.39
C GLU A 13 -13.10 -2.32 -2.91
N GLU A 14 -11.96 -1.79 -3.35
CA GLU A 14 -11.51 -1.79 -4.76
C GLU A 14 -10.91 -3.13 -5.22
N LYS A 15 -10.83 -4.12 -4.34
CA LYS A 15 -10.29 -5.47 -4.60
C LYS A 15 -8.83 -5.49 -5.04
N LEU A 16 -8.01 -4.53 -4.58
CA LEU A 16 -6.57 -4.52 -4.82
C LEU A 16 -5.85 -5.60 -4.02
N PHE A 17 -6.36 -5.94 -2.83
CA PHE A 17 -5.94 -7.09 -2.04
C PHE A 17 -7.09 -7.55 -1.13
N THR A 18 -7.00 -8.75 -0.55
CA THR A 18 -8.01 -9.29 0.38
C THR A 18 -7.50 -9.32 1.82
N LYS A 19 -6.27 -9.77 2.03
CA LYS A 19 -5.68 -10.00 3.36
C LYS A 19 -4.18 -9.75 3.39
N THR A 20 -3.63 -9.70 4.60
CA THR A 20 -2.19 -9.73 4.83
C THR A 20 -1.57 -10.97 4.21
N GLY A 21 -0.42 -10.81 3.56
CA GLY A 21 0.28 -11.82 2.78
C GLY A 21 -0.03 -11.78 1.28
N ASP A 22 -1.10 -11.09 0.87
CA ASP A 22 -1.39 -10.92 -0.55
C ASP A 22 -0.33 -10.03 -1.23
N THR A 23 -0.08 -10.30 -2.51
CA THR A 23 0.78 -9.49 -3.38
C THR A 23 -0.09 -8.58 -4.25
N ILE A 24 0.22 -7.29 -4.24
CA ILE A 24 -0.31 -6.31 -5.19
C ILE A 24 0.74 -6.14 -6.27
N ASN A 25 0.41 -6.52 -7.49
CA ASN A 25 1.32 -6.42 -8.63
C ASN A 25 1.31 -5.00 -9.20
N ASP A 26 2.46 -4.57 -9.71
CA ASP A 26 2.61 -3.27 -10.40
C ASP A 26 2.21 -2.03 -9.56
N PHE A 27 2.33 -2.12 -8.23
CA PHE A 27 2.11 -1.00 -7.33
C PHE A 27 3.27 -0.01 -7.44
N PHE A 28 3.06 1.08 -8.18
CA PHE A 28 4.12 2.03 -8.57
C PHE A 28 5.30 1.36 -9.31
N GLY A 29 5.01 0.43 -10.22
CA GLY A 29 6.03 -0.28 -11.00
C GLY A 29 6.76 -1.38 -10.23
N LYS A 30 6.22 -1.81 -9.09
CA LYS A 30 6.82 -2.82 -8.22
C LYS A 30 5.75 -3.75 -7.63
N ASP A 31 6.10 -5.02 -7.51
CA ASP A 31 5.27 -5.95 -6.74
C ASP A 31 5.49 -5.73 -5.25
N VAL A 32 4.40 -5.59 -4.49
CA VAL A 32 4.45 -5.37 -3.05
C VAL A 32 3.61 -6.39 -2.31
N ILE A 33 4.16 -6.90 -1.19
CA ILE A 33 3.41 -7.77 -0.28
C ILE A 33 2.80 -6.91 0.82
N VAL A 34 1.52 -7.11 1.11
CA VAL A 34 0.84 -6.49 2.26
C VAL A 34 1.27 -7.23 3.53
N VAL A 35 2.12 -6.63 4.36
CA VAL A 35 2.66 -7.28 5.57
C VAL A 35 1.91 -6.92 6.84
N GLY A 36 1.08 -5.87 6.81
CA GLY A 36 0.27 -5.46 7.95
C GLY A 36 -0.68 -4.31 7.64
N ILE A 37 -1.72 -4.20 8.47
CA ILE A 37 -2.64 -3.07 8.50
C ILE A 37 -2.53 -2.44 9.89
N ILE A 38 -2.29 -1.14 9.93
CA ILE A 38 -2.23 -0.39 11.19
C ILE A 38 -3.64 -0.32 11.76
N LYS A 39 -3.79 -0.48 13.08
CA LYS A 39 -5.08 -0.24 13.75
C LYS A 39 -5.47 1.23 13.58
N GLU A 40 -6.76 1.50 13.44
CA GLU A 40 -7.25 2.87 13.27
C GLU A 40 -6.78 3.77 14.42
N THR A 41 -6.17 4.91 14.04
CA THR A 41 -5.57 5.88 14.95
C THR A 41 -6.30 7.21 14.97
N ASN A 42 -7.22 7.44 14.02
CA ASN A 42 -7.85 8.74 13.75
C ASN A 42 -6.85 9.85 13.44
N THR A 43 -5.76 9.52 12.76
CA THR A 43 -4.75 10.47 12.29
C THR A 43 -4.49 10.28 10.80
N SER A 44 -3.68 11.16 10.21
CA SER A 44 -3.24 11.01 8.81
C SER A 44 -2.54 9.67 8.54
N LEU A 45 -2.04 8.98 9.57
CA LEU A 45 -1.44 7.65 9.44
C LEU A 45 -2.42 6.61 8.88
N ASP A 46 -3.73 6.77 9.10
CA ASP A 46 -4.76 5.84 8.62
C ASP A 46 -4.89 5.82 7.09
N MET A 47 -4.30 6.82 6.41
CA MET A 47 -4.34 6.99 4.95
C MET A 47 -2.96 6.74 4.29
N MET A 48 -1.95 6.30 5.04
CA MET A 48 -0.57 6.20 4.53
C MET A 48 -0.18 4.78 4.12
N HIS A 49 0.71 4.71 3.14
CA HIS A 49 1.50 3.52 2.82
C HIS A 49 2.88 3.64 3.46
N ILE A 50 3.25 2.70 4.31
CA ILE A 50 4.60 2.57 4.86
C ILE A 50 5.34 1.50 4.06
N VAL A 51 6.40 1.94 3.40
CA VAL A 51 7.27 1.13 2.55
C VAL A 51 8.71 1.20 3.04
N GLU A 52 9.57 0.36 2.48
CA GLU A 52 11.00 0.42 2.74
C GLU A 52 11.58 1.78 2.30
N LYS A 53 12.64 2.23 2.99
CA LYS A 53 13.27 3.54 2.73
C LYS A 53 13.63 3.75 1.25
N ASN A 54 13.98 2.67 0.57
CA ASN A 54 14.52 2.69 -0.78
C ASN A 54 13.46 2.42 -1.85
N PHE A 55 12.17 2.46 -1.49
CA PHE A 55 11.08 2.06 -2.39
C PHE A 55 11.07 2.86 -3.69
N PHE A 56 11.40 4.16 -3.65
CA PHE A 56 11.46 5.04 -4.83
C PHE A 56 12.90 5.36 -5.30
N GLU A 57 13.91 4.56 -4.95
CA GLU A 57 15.29 4.78 -5.44
C GLU A 57 15.41 4.74 -6.97
N LYS A 58 14.53 3.95 -7.62
CA LYS A 58 14.43 3.94 -9.08
C LYS A 58 13.26 4.82 -9.50
N PRO A 59 13.39 5.57 -10.61
CA PRO A 59 12.27 6.31 -11.19
C PRO A 59 11.09 5.36 -11.40
N ILE A 60 9.89 5.83 -11.10
CA ILE A 60 8.66 5.12 -11.47
C ILE A 60 8.58 5.16 -12.99
N THR A 61 8.76 4.01 -13.63
CA THR A 61 8.66 3.89 -15.09
C THR A 61 7.20 3.62 -15.46
N GLY A 62 6.45 4.68 -15.77
CA GLY A 62 5.03 4.60 -16.12
C GLY A 62 4.37 5.99 -16.13
N VAL A 63 3.16 6.09 -16.68
CA VAL A 63 2.36 7.32 -16.62
C VAL A 63 1.63 7.34 -15.27
N LEU A 64 1.85 8.39 -14.45
CA LEU A 64 0.89 8.76 -13.40
C LEU A 64 -0.34 9.33 -14.13
N VAL A 65 -1.38 8.52 -14.29
CA VAL A 65 -2.72 8.98 -14.70
C VAL A 65 -3.54 9.36 -13.49
#